data_AF-A0A830F710-F1
#
_entry.id   AF-A0A830F710-F1
#
_cell.length_a   1.000
_cell.length_b   1.000
_cell.length_c   1.000
_cell.angle_alpha   90.00
_cell.angle_beta   90.00
_cell.angle_gamma   90.00
#
_symmetry.space_group_name_H-M   'P 1'
#
loop_
_entity.id
_entity.type
_entity.pdbx_description
1 polymer ?
#
loop_
_entity_poly.entity_id
_entity_poly.type
_entity_poly.pdbx_seq_one_letter_code
_entity_poly.pdbx_strand_id
1 'polypeptide(L)'
;MDLGLLGPVFCVVWAVMWLVDRYRSRLPLRVRVWLGDIDLEDPRTEDAVKLAYIEGEITLDELERRLSVIVDPRAEQLQRSVEAVSGVGPKTAWSLAEAFADEDELRAASREELERVPNVGEERARAIRERL
;
A
#
# COMPACT_ATOMS: atom_id res chain seq x y z
N MET A 1 -41.81 -35.28 4.68
CA MET A 1 -40.60 -34.63 5.21
C MET A 1 -40.70 -33.16 4.85
N ASP A 2 -41.12 -32.35 5.82
CA ASP A 2 -41.28 -30.91 5.69
C ASP A 2 -39.92 -30.22 5.64
N LEU A 3 -39.55 -29.71 4.47
CA LEU A 3 -38.42 -28.79 4.26
C LEU A 3 -38.87 -27.32 4.37
N GLY A 4 -39.94 -27.03 5.13
CA GLY A 4 -40.58 -25.71 5.19
C GLY A 4 -39.90 -24.67 6.10
N LEU A 5 -38.93 -25.06 6.93
CA LEU A 5 -38.36 -24.17 7.97
C LEU A 5 -36.93 -23.66 7.70
N LEU A 6 -36.24 -24.20 6.68
CA LEU A 6 -34.85 -23.78 6.37
C LEU A 6 -34.78 -22.50 5.51
N GLY A 7 -35.83 -22.20 4.75
CA GLY A 7 -35.89 -21.02 3.87
C GLY A 7 -35.73 -19.67 4.58
N PRO A 8 -36.53 -19.34 5.62
CA PRO A 8 -36.47 -18.01 6.24
C PRO A 8 -35.21 -17.79 7.06
N VAL A 9 -34.71 -18.82 7.76
CA VAL A 9 -33.45 -18.74 8.52
C VAL A 9 -32.27 -18.53 7.58
N PHE A 10 -32.24 -19.23 6.45
CA PHE A 10 -31.21 -19.04 5.43
C PHE A 10 -31.26 -17.63 4.83
N CYS A 11 -32.46 -17.11 4.51
CA CYS A 11 -32.62 -15.74 4.01
C CYS A 11 -32.14 -14.69 5.01
N VAL A 12 -32.42 -14.85 6.31
CA VAL A 12 -31.96 -13.92 7.34
C VAL A 12 -30.44 -13.99 7.49
N VAL A 13 -29.85 -15.18 7.54
CA VAL A 13 -28.38 -15.33 7.58
C VAL A 13 -27.73 -14.73 6.35
N TRP A 14 -28.29 -14.96 5.16
CA TRP A 14 -27.77 -14.40 3.91
C TRP A 14 -27.92 -12.88 3.84
N ALA A 15 -29.05 -12.33 4.31
CA ALA A 15 -29.27 -10.89 4.40
C ALA A 15 -28.35 -10.23 5.42
N VAL A 16 -28.12 -10.87 6.58
CA VAL A 16 -27.16 -10.40 7.59
C VAL A 16 -25.73 -10.50 7.06
N MET A 17 -25.34 -11.59 6.40
CA MET A 17 -24.03 -11.71 5.77
C MET A 17 -23.83 -10.66 4.67
N TRP A 18 -24.84 -10.43 3.82
CA TRP A 18 -24.81 -9.39 2.80
C TRP A 18 -24.73 -7.99 3.41
N LEU A 19 -25.42 -7.75 4.53
CA LEU A 19 -25.32 -6.48 5.26
C LEU A 19 -23.92 -6.32 5.88
N VAL A 20 -23.40 -7.35 6.55
CA VAL A 20 -22.05 -7.34 7.13
C VAL A 20 -21.00 -7.10 6.05
N ASP A 21 -21.09 -7.79 4.91
CA ASP A 21 -20.21 -7.60 3.76
C ASP A 21 -20.30 -6.17 3.20
N ARG A 22 -21.51 -5.63 3.07
CA ARG A 22 -21.76 -4.25 2.61
C ARG A 22 -21.20 -3.18 3.55
N TYR A 23 -21.16 -3.44 4.86
CA TYR A 23 -20.64 -2.49 5.86
C TYR A 23 -19.22 -2.81 6.32
N ARG A 24 -18.60 -3.87 5.77
CA ARG A 24 -17.28 -4.36 6.16
C ARG A 24 -16.20 -3.28 6.05
N SER A 25 -16.26 -2.45 5.00
CA SER A 25 -15.36 -1.31 4.78
C SER A 25 -15.57 -0.14 5.75
N ARG A 26 -16.69 -0.10 6.49
CA ARG A 26 -16.98 0.93 7.51
C ARG A 26 -16.66 0.48 8.93
N LEU A 27 -16.22 -0.77 9.12
CA LEU A 27 -15.81 -1.26 10.43
C LEU A 27 -14.49 -0.58 10.87
N PRO A 28 -14.26 -0.40 12.18
CA PRO A 28 -12.98 0.07 12.68
C PRO A 28 -11.83 -0.81 12.17
N LEU A 29 -10.67 -0.22 11.87
CA LEU A 29 -9.49 -0.92 11.37
C LEU A 29 -9.13 -2.15 12.22
N ARG A 30 -9.14 -2.02 13.55
CA ARG A 30 -8.90 -3.15 14.48
C ARG A 30 -9.85 -4.33 14.28
N VAL A 31 -11.10 -4.06 13.95
CA VAL A 31 -12.11 -5.10 13.68
C VAL A 31 -11.86 -5.74 12.31
N ARG A 32 -11.51 -4.95 11.30
CA ARG A 32 -11.15 -5.44 9.96
C ARG A 32 -9.91 -6.34 9.97
N VAL A 33 -8.91 -5.98 10.77
CA VAL A 33 -7.73 -6.82 11.05
C VAL A 33 -8.14 -8.14 11.70
N TRP A 34 -8.95 -8.09 12.76
CA TRP A 34 -9.44 -9.29 13.44
C TRP A 34 -10.27 -10.23 12.53
N LEU A 35 -11.00 -9.65 11.57
CA LEU A 35 -11.75 -10.41 10.56
C LEU A 35 -10.88 -11.00 9.43
N GLY A 36 -9.58 -10.72 9.41
CA GLY A 36 -8.68 -11.17 8.35
C GLY A 36 -8.89 -10.47 7.00
N ASP A 37 -9.55 -9.30 6.98
CA ASP A 37 -9.71 -8.45 5.78
C ASP A 37 -8.46 -7.66 5.45
N ILE A 38 -7.67 -7.51 6.50
CA ILE A 38 -6.37 -6.90 6.64
C ILE A 38 -5.21 -7.68 6.00
N ASP A 39 -4.76 -7.41 4.78
CA ASP A 39 -3.41 -7.87 4.43
C ASP A 39 -2.37 -7.00 5.13
N LEU A 40 -1.91 -7.49 6.29
CA LEU A 40 -0.89 -6.86 7.12
C LEU A 40 0.51 -7.40 6.81
N GLU A 41 0.68 -8.33 5.86
CA GLU A 41 2.00 -8.87 5.53
C GLU A 41 2.87 -7.82 4.84
N ASP A 42 2.26 -6.93 4.04
CA ASP A 42 2.95 -5.76 3.49
C ASP A 42 2.74 -4.52 4.39
N PRO A 43 3.79 -4.05 5.10
CA PRO A 43 3.70 -2.86 5.97
C PRO A 43 3.50 -1.54 5.21
N ARG A 44 3.44 -1.59 3.87
CA ARG A 44 3.28 -0.44 2.99
C ARG A 44 1.85 -0.25 2.48
N THR A 45 0.90 -1.06 2.94
CA THR A 45 -0.51 -0.84 2.62
C THR A 45 -1.09 0.31 3.45
N GLU A 46 -2.11 0.98 2.90
CA GLU A 46 -2.80 2.08 3.60
C GLU A 46 -3.30 1.64 4.98
N ASP A 47 -3.89 0.44 5.04
CA ASP A 47 -4.46 -0.08 6.27
C ASP A 47 -3.37 -0.47 7.29
N ALA A 48 -2.24 -1.04 6.86
CA ALA A 48 -1.13 -1.36 7.76
C ALA A 48 -0.53 -0.09 8.39
N VAL A 49 -0.33 0.97 7.60
CA VAL A 49 0.21 2.24 8.12
C VAL A 49 -0.78 2.89 9.09
N LYS A 50 -2.09 2.91 8.76
CA LYS A 50 -3.12 3.43 9.66
C LYS A 50 -3.19 2.66 10.98
N LEU A 51 -3.03 1.34 10.93
CA LEU A 51 -3.01 0.51 12.13
C LEU A 51 -1.81 0.84 13.01
N ALA A 52 -0.61 0.93 12.44
CA ALA A 52 0.61 1.28 13.17
C ALA A 52 0.48 2.63 13.91
N TYR A 53 -0.20 3.60 13.32
CA TYR A 53 -0.51 4.87 14.00
C TYR A 53 -1.50 4.68 15.15
N ILE A 54 -2.60 3.94 14.94
CA ILE A 54 -3.61 3.65 15.96
C ILE A 54 -3.00 2.88 17.15
N GLU A 55 -2.00 2.05 16.89
CA GLU A 55 -1.26 1.27 17.90
C GLU A 55 -0.13 2.08 18.56
N GLY A 56 0.17 3.28 18.04
CA GLY A 56 1.19 4.17 18.58
C GLY A 56 2.62 3.77 18.21
N GLU A 57 2.79 2.90 17.21
CA GLU A 57 4.10 2.48 16.70
C GLU A 57 4.77 3.55 15.84
N ILE A 58 3.96 4.40 15.20
CA ILE A 58 4.42 5.54 14.40
C ILE A 58 3.73 6.84 14.84
N THR A 59 4.40 7.96 14.61
CA THR A 59 3.85 9.30 14.87
C THR A 59 2.85 9.70 13.78
N LEU A 60 2.08 10.77 14.03
CA LEU A 60 1.21 11.36 13.01
C LEU A 60 2.01 11.84 11.80
N ASP A 61 3.14 12.51 12.02
CA ASP A 61 4.00 12.98 10.93
C ASP A 61 4.49 11.82 10.04
N GLU A 62 4.83 10.68 10.65
CA GLU A 62 5.25 9.48 9.93
C GLU A 62 4.08 8.82 9.18
N LEU A 63 2.87 8.83 9.76
CA LEU A 63 1.64 8.39 9.09
C LEU A 63 1.39 9.24 7.83
N GLU A 64 1.41 10.56 7.95
CA GLU A 64 1.16 11.49 6.85
C GLU A 64 2.21 11.33 5.74
N ARG A 65 3.49 11.21 6.12
CA ARG A 65 4.58 10.94 5.18
C ARG A 65 4.36 9.67 4.37
N ARG A 66 4.06 8.55 5.02
CA ARG A 66 3.81 7.27 4.32
C ARG A 66 2.53 7.30 3.49
N LEU A 67 1.45 7.87 4.01
CA LEU A 67 0.20 7.97 3.27
C LEU A 67 0.36 8.81 2.01
N SER A 68 1.17 9.88 2.03
CA SER A 68 1.39 10.71 0.84
C SER A 68 1.87 9.91 -0.37
N VAL A 69 2.67 8.86 -0.15
CA VAL A 69 3.16 7.96 -1.20
C VAL A 69 2.09 6.93 -1.58
N ILE A 70 1.39 6.36 -0.59
CA ILE A 70 0.41 5.28 -0.82
C ILE A 70 -0.80 5.78 -1.60
N VAL A 71 -1.28 6.98 -1.27
CA VAL A 71 -2.52 7.53 -1.84
C VAL A 71 -2.28 8.28 -3.15
N ASP A 72 -1.02 8.54 -3.51
CA ASP A 72 -0.68 9.19 -4.78
C ASP A 72 -0.57 8.15 -5.91
N PRO A 73 -1.49 8.17 -6.90
CA PRO A 73 -1.43 7.25 -8.03
C PRO A 73 -0.15 7.39 -8.86
N ARG A 74 0.50 8.56 -8.84
CA ARG A 74 1.76 8.81 -9.55
C ARG A 74 2.92 8.11 -8.86
N ALA A 75 2.95 8.16 -7.53
CA ALA A 75 3.93 7.43 -6.74
C ALA A 75 3.79 5.90 -6.96
N GLU A 76 2.56 5.39 -7.02
CA GLU A 76 2.33 3.98 -7.34
C GLU A 76 2.83 3.63 -8.76
N GLN A 77 2.54 4.49 -9.75
CA GLN A 77 3.00 4.28 -11.12
C GLN A 77 4.53 4.32 -11.22
N LEU A 78 5.16 5.26 -10.52
CA LEU A 78 6.61 5.38 -10.42
C LEU A 78 7.21 4.12 -9.80
N GLN A 79 6.66 3.63 -8.68
CA GLN A 79 7.11 2.38 -8.03
C GLN A 79 7.08 1.21 -9.01
N ARG A 80 5.97 1.00 -9.72
CA ARG A 80 5.88 -0.10 -10.71
C ARG A 80 6.89 0.06 -11.85
N SER A 81 7.15 1.30 -12.29
CA SER A 81 8.11 1.59 -13.36
C SER A 81 9.55 1.27 -12.93
N VAL A 82 9.95 1.72 -11.73
CA VAL A 82 11.30 1.50 -11.21
C VAL A 82 11.54 0.07 -10.72
N GLU A 83 10.53 -0.64 -10.22
CA GLU A 83 10.64 -2.07 -9.87
C GLU A 83 10.95 -2.95 -11.07
N ALA A 84 10.64 -2.51 -12.29
CA ALA A 84 11.03 -3.21 -13.52
C ALA A 84 12.53 -3.08 -13.84
N VAL A 85 13.26 -2.19 -13.16
CA VAL A 85 14.70 -2.02 -13.30
C VAL A 85 15.42 -3.12 -12.52
N SER A 86 16.31 -3.84 -13.19
CA SER A 86 17.10 -4.91 -12.56
C SER A 86 17.88 -4.38 -11.36
N GLY A 87 17.71 -5.03 -10.21
CA GLY A 87 18.38 -4.66 -8.96
C GLY A 87 17.68 -3.57 -8.14
N VAL A 88 16.55 -3.05 -8.61
CA VAL A 88 15.62 -2.21 -7.83
C VAL A 88 14.56 -3.11 -7.20
N GLY A 89 14.60 -3.23 -5.88
CA GLY A 89 13.58 -3.95 -5.13
C GLY A 89 12.49 -3.03 -4.57
N PRO A 90 11.45 -3.60 -3.95
CA PRO A 90 10.30 -2.82 -3.48
C PRO A 90 10.64 -1.74 -2.45
N LYS A 91 11.67 -1.96 -1.63
CA LYS A 91 12.19 -0.96 -0.68
C LYS A 91 12.84 0.22 -1.39
N THR A 92 13.63 -0.05 -2.44
CA THR A 92 14.29 1.01 -3.22
C THR A 92 13.28 1.78 -4.05
N ALA A 93 12.30 1.09 -4.63
CA ALA A 93 11.21 1.71 -5.37
C ALA A 93 10.40 2.67 -4.50
N TRP A 94 10.10 2.27 -3.27
CA TRP A 94 9.45 3.13 -2.28
C TRP A 94 10.28 4.38 -1.98
N SER A 95 11.57 4.23 -1.67
CA SER A 95 12.45 5.39 -1.41
C SER A 95 12.52 6.35 -2.61
N LEU A 96 12.47 5.83 -3.84
CA LEU A 96 12.43 6.65 -5.05
C LEU A 96 11.12 7.42 -5.18
N ALA A 97 9.98 6.78 -4.88
CA ALA A 97 8.68 7.43 -4.90
C ALA A 97 8.45 8.41 -3.72
N GLU A 98 9.22 8.29 -2.64
CA GLU A 98 9.30 9.33 -1.60
C GLU A 98 10.12 10.54 -2.05
N ALA A 99 11.15 10.32 -2.88
CA ALA A 99 12.10 11.36 -3.27
C ALA A 99 11.68 12.14 -4.53
N PHE A 100 10.89 11.52 -5.40
CA PHE A 100 10.48 12.06 -6.70
C PHE A 100 8.97 11.91 -6.88
N ALA A 101 8.32 12.96 -7.38
CA ALA A 101 6.87 13.01 -7.56
C ALA A 101 6.38 12.13 -8.71
N ASP A 102 7.19 12.00 -9.77
CA ASP A 102 6.85 11.22 -10.96
C ASP A 102 8.08 10.75 -11.75
N GLU A 103 7.83 9.99 -12.81
CA GLU A 103 8.88 9.44 -13.66
C GLU A 103 9.64 10.52 -14.44
N ASP A 104 9.02 11.65 -14.76
CA ASP A 104 9.69 12.74 -15.49
C ASP A 104 10.70 13.44 -14.58
N GLU A 105 10.35 13.69 -13.32
CA GLU A 105 11.28 14.20 -12.31
C GLU A 105 12.44 13.21 -12.07
N LEU A 106 12.14 11.92 -11.97
CA LEU A 106 13.16 10.88 -11.81
C LEU A 106 14.12 10.81 -13.00
N ARG A 107 13.63 10.95 -14.24
CA ARG A 107 14.48 10.99 -15.46
C ARG A 107 15.35 12.24 -15.52
N ALA A 108 14.84 13.37 -15.04
CA ALA A 108 15.58 14.63 -14.99
C ALA A 108 16.68 14.61 -13.92
N ALA A 109 16.56 13.76 -12.91
CA ALA A 109 17.51 13.64 -11.82
C ALA A 109 18.92 13.24 -12.31
N SER A 110 19.91 13.94 -11.79
CA SER A 110 21.31 13.59 -11.94
C SER A 110 21.63 12.29 -11.20
N ARG A 111 22.76 11.68 -11.58
CA ARG A 111 23.26 10.48 -10.89
C ARG A 111 23.50 10.76 -9.40
N GLU A 112 24.03 11.94 -9.06
CA GLU A 112 24.27 12.35 -7.68
C GLU A 112 22.98 12.53 -6.88
N GLU A 113 21.90 12.99 -7.51
CA GLU A 113 20.57 13.08 -6.87
C GLU A 113 19.98 11.71 -6.60
N LEU A 114 20.11 10.78 -7.55
CA LEU A 114 19.69 9.40 -7.36
C LEU A 114 20.47 8.72 -6.22
N GLU A 115 21.78 8.93 -6.14
CA GLU A 115 22.64 8.34 -5.09
C GLU A 115 22.35 8.88 -3.68
N ARG A 116 21.65 10.02 -3.54
CA ARG A 116 21.19 10.51 -2.23
C ARG A 116 20.01 9.71 -1.70
N VAL A 117 19.32 8.95 -2.55
CA VAL A 117 18.17 8.14 -2.15
C VAL A 117 18.66 6.90 -1.39
N PRO A 118 18.08 6.59 -0.21
CA PRO A 118 18.45 5.42 0.56
C PRO A 118 18.36 4.13 -0.26
N ASN A 119 19.42 3.33 -0.22
CA ASN A 119 19.58 2.08 -0.98
C ASN A 119 19.79 2.24 -2.49
N VAL A 120 20.02 3.45 -2.99
CA VAL A 120 20.44 3.71 -4.39
C VAL A 120 21.93 4.03 -4.39
N GLY A 121 22.75 3.05 -4.80
CA GLY A 121 24.17 3.27 -5.06
C GLY A 121 24.45 3.54 -6.54
N GLU A 122 25.71 3.79 -6.87
CA GLU A 122 26.19 4.06 -8.24
C GLU A 122 25.61 3.10 -9.30
N GLU A 123 25.69 1.79 -9.05
CA GLU A 123 25.20 0.78 -10.00
C GLU A 123 23.69 0.89 -10.25
N ARG A 124 22.91 1.12 -9.18
CA ARG A 124 21.45 1.27 -9.29
C ARG A 124 21.08 2.59 -9.95
N ALA A 125 21.74 3.69 -9.57
CA ALA A 125 21.53 5.00 -10.18
C ALA A 125 21.79 4.94 -11.70
N ARG A 126 22.85 4.24 -12.11
CA ARG A 126 23.15 4.00 -13.52
C ARG A 126 22.06 3.15 -14.20
N ALA A 127 21.67 2.03 -13.61
CA ALA A 127 20.64 1.15 -14.17
C ALA A 127 19.29 1.87 -14.36
N ILE A 128 18.90 2.73 -13.41
CA ILE A 128 17.69 3.56 -13.48
C ILE A 128 17.79 4.50 -14.68
N ARG A 129 18.91 5.22 -14.83
CA ARG A 129 19.12 6.18 -15.93
C ARG A 129 19.26 5.56 -17.31
N GLU A 130 19.73 4.32 -17.40
CA GLU A 130 19.83 3.60 -18.68
C GLU A 130 18.47 3.06 -19.14
N ARG A 131 17.51 2.87 -18.22
CA ARG A 131 16.25 2.18 -18.47
C ARG A 131 15.04 3.10 -18.63
N LEU A 132 15.04 4.25 -17.95
CA LEU A 132 13.99 5.27 -17.97
C LEU A 132 14.35 6.43 -18.90
#